data_AF-A0A1Y0BZP1-F1
#
_entry.id   AF-A0A1Y0BZP1-F1
#
_cell.length_a   1.000
_cell.length_b   1.000
_cell.length_c   1.000
_cell.angle_alpha   90.00
_cell.angle_beta   90.00
_cell.angle_gamma   90.00
#
_symmetry.space_group_name_H-M   'P 1'
#
loop_
_entity.id
_entity.type
_entity.pdbx_description
1 polymer ?
#
loop_
_entity_poly.entity_id
_entity_poly.type
_entity_poly.pdbx_seq_one_letter_code
_entity_poly.pdbx_strand_id
1 'polypeptide(L)'
;MEHAGQLAADRFAAGALLVQLLMSDGDMEAAWQAADRYVPGWAWKELSVRGADTRPVDAADLYRPGLEKDLRYPDSKLYPDIAERLATMAELYEKGGRSADFASFIARIRQDYRKRPALMKALDAKRL
;
A
#
# COMPACT_ATOMS: atom_id res chain seq x y z
N MET A 1 -15.98 11.28 -23.08
CA MET A 1 -15.35 10.53 -21.97
C MET A 1 -13.83 10.74 -21.90
N GLU A 2 -13.15 11.08 -23.00
CA GLU A 2 -11.69 11.29 -23.05
C GLU A 2 -11.19 12.48 -22.20
N HIS A 3 -11.91 13.60 -22.14
CA HIS A 3 -11.50 14.76 -21.34
C HIS A 3 -11.48 14.50 -19.82
N ALA A 4 -12.38 13.67 -19.30
CA ALA A 4 -12.41 13.33 -17.88
C ALA A 4 -11.24 12.42 -17.46
N GLY A 5 -10.80 11.53 -18.36
CA GLY A 5 -9.64 10.67 -18.13
C GLY A 5 -8.32 11.45 -18.10
N GLN A 6 -8.16 12.43 -19.00
CA GLN A 6 -6.97 13.27 -19.05
C GLN A 6 -6.84 14.15 -17.79
N LEU A 7 -7.94 14.80 -17.36
CA LEU A 7 -7.93 15.62 -16.15
C LEU A 7 -7.61 14.82 -14.88
N ALA A 8 -8.06 13.57 -14.82
CA ALA A 8 -7.69 12.67 -13.73
C ALA A 8 -6.18 12.36 -13.77
N ALA A 9 -5.64 11.97 -14.92
CA ALA A 9 -4.23 11.67 -15.10
C ALA A 9 -3.32 12.85 -14.74
N ASP A 10 -3.68 14.07 -15.16
CA ASP A 10 -2.94 15.29 -14.86
C ASP A 10 -2.95 15.59 -13.35
N ARG A 11 -4.08 15.37 -12.68
CA ARG A 11 -4.19 15.51 -11.22
C ARG A 11 -3.38 14.43 -10.47
N PHE A 12 -3.32 13.20 -10.98
CA PHE A 12 -2.47 12.15 -10.43
C PHE A 12 -0.99 12.50 -10.55
N ALA A 13 -0.56 12.98 -11.72
CA ALA A 13 0.82 13.40 -11.94
C ALA A 13 1.21 14.60 -11.08
N ALA A 14 0.34 15.60 -10.96
CA ALA A 14 0.54 16.76 -10.10
C ALA A 14 0.63 16.37 -8.60
N GLY A 15 -0.22 15.45 -8.14
CA GLY A 15 -0.18 14.93 -6.77
C GLY A 15 1.14 14.22 -6.46
N ALA A 16 1.58 13.31 -7.32
CA ALA A 16 2.83 12.59 -7.15
C ALA A 16 4.06 13.54 -7.16
N LEU A 17 4.06 14.52 -8.06
CA LEU A 17 5.12 15.53 -8.12
C LEU A 17 5.17 16.38 -6.85
N LEU A 18 4.02 16.82 -6.33
CA LEU A 18 3.96 17.61 -5.10
C LEU A 18 4.47 16.80 -3.90
N VAL A 19 4.06 15.55 -3.75
CA VAL A 19 4.56 14.67 -2.68
C VAL A 19 6.07 14.51 -2.78
N GLN A 20 6.61 14.27 -3.98
CA GLN A 20 8.06 14.14 -4.16
C GLN A 20 8.82 15.43 -3.85
N LEU A 21 8.31 16.58 -4.29
CA LEU A 21 8.92 17.88 -4.03
C LEU A 21 9.03 18.11 -2.51
N LEU A 22 7.94 17.91 -1.77
CA LEU A 22 7.90 18.08 -0.31
C LEU A 22 8.86 17.12 0.41
N MET A 23 8.95 15.86 -0.03
CA MET A 23 9.95 14.92 0.49
C MET A 23 11.39 15.35 0.18
N SER A 24 11.63 15.99 -0.97
CA SER A 24 12.96 16.46 -1.37
C SER A 24 13.39 17.69 -0.57
N ASP A 25 12.45 18.54 -0.20
CA ASP A 25 12.65 19.69 0.69
C ASP A 25 12.75 19.28 2.18
N GLY A 26 12.54 17.99 2.49
CA GLY A 26 12.60 17.44 3.85
C GLY A 26 11.32 17.64 4.67
N ASP A 27 10.28 18.25 4.10
CA ASP A 27 9.00 18.46 4.76
C ASP A 27 8.10 17.21 4.66
N MET A 28 8.44 16.20 5.46
CA MET A 28 7.74 14.92 5.46
C MET A 28 6.28 15.03 5.90
N GLU A 29 5.95 15.92 6.84
CA GLU A 29 4.58 16.07 7.31
C GLU A 29 3.70 16.70 6.21
N ALA A 30 4.21 17.72 5.49
CA ALA A 30 3.51 18.25 4.33
C ALA A 30 3.38 17.20 3.21
N ALA A 31 4.40 16.36 2.98
CA ALA A 31 4.32 15.27 2.00
C ALA A 31 3.20 14.27 2.33
N TRP A 32 3.03 13.92 3.61
CA TRP A 32 1.93 13.08 4.07
C TRP A 32 0.56 13.74 3.90
N GLN A 33 0.43 15.03 4.25
CA GLN A 33 -0.82 15.79 4.02
C GLN A 33 -1.16 15.90 2.53
N ALA A 34 -0.15 16.07 1.67
CA ALA A 34 -0.34 16.08 0.24
C ALA A 34 -0.79 14.71 -0.28
N ALA A 35 -0.24 13.60 0.25
CA ALA A 35 -0.63 12.24 -0.13
C ALA A 35 -2.05 11.84 0.34
N ASP A 36 -2.53 12.41 1.45
CA ASP A 36 -3.93 12.24 1.89
C ASP A 36 -4.89 13.01 0.96
N ARG A 37 -4.51 14.25 0.61
CA ARG A 37 -5.34 15.12 -0.24
C ARG A 37 -5.31 14.75 -1.72
N TYR A 38 -4.20 14.18 -2.17
CA TYR A 38 -3.92 13.82 -3.55
C TYR A 38 -3.30 12.44 -3.61
N VAL A 39 -3.70 11.62 -4.58
CA VAL A 39 -3.10 10.29 -4.69
C VAL A 39 -1.59 10.43 -4.97
N PRO A 40 -0.72 9.80 -4.15
CA PRO A 40 0.73 9.98 -4.24
C PRO A 40 1.34 9.42 -5.54
N GLY A 41 0.54 8.74 -6.37
CA GLY A 41 0.96 8.20 -7.67
C GLY A 41 2.24 7.38 -7.52
N TRP A 42 3.25 7.63 -8.34
CA TRP A 42 4.50 6.88 -8.29
C TRP A 42 5.35 7.14 -7.02
N ALA A 43 5.11 8.23 -6.29
CA ALA A 43 5.86 8.62 -5.10
C ALA A 43 5.50 7.81 -3.84
N TRP A 44 4.43 7.00 -3.89
CA TRP A 44 3.94 6.26 -2.70
C TRP A 44 5.00 5.34 -2.08
N LYS A 45 5.85 4.71 -2.92
CA LYS A 45 6.89 3.78 -2.43
C LYS A 45 7.93 4.51 -1.62
N GLU A 46 8.40 5.64 -2.12
CA GLU A 46 9.39 6.44 -1.42
C GLU A 46 8.81 7.04 -0.14
N LEU A 47 7.56 7.53 -0.18
CA LEU A 47 6.86 8.04 1.00
C LEU A 47 6.70 6.97 2.07
N SER A 48 6.33 5.74 1.68
CA SER A 48 6.24 4.60 2.59
C SER A 48 7.59 4.31 3.25
N VAL A 49 8.68 4.27 2.48
CA VAL A 49 10.02 3.96 3.02
C VAL A 49 10.47 5.06 3.98
N ARG A 50 10.38 6.33 3.56
CA ARG A 50 10.83 7.48 4.38
C ARG A 50 9.95 7.71 5.61
N GLY A 51 8.67 7.37 5.55
CA GLY A 51 7.75 7.49 6.68
C GLY A 51 7.69 6.27 7.59
N ALA A 52 8.42 5.19 7.29
CA ALA A 52 8.37 3.95 8.05
C ALA A 52 8.79 4.11 9.52
N ASP A 53 9.62 5.11 9.86
CA ASP A 53 10.03 5.39 11.24
C ASP A 53 9.02 6.24 12.01
N THR A 54 8.43 7.24 11.37
CA THR A 54 7.60 8.25 12.02
C THR A 54 6.11 7.91 11.97
N ARG A 55 5.67 7.25 10.89
CA ARG A 55 4.28 6.93 10.60
C ARG A 55 4.16 5.51 10.03
N PRO A 56 4.59 4.48 10.78
CA PRO A 56 4.71 3.12 10.26
C PRO A 56 3.40 2.53 9.75
N VAL A 57 2.28 2.77 10.45
CA VAL A 57 0.96 2.26 10.02
C VAL A 57 0.49 2.95 8.73
N ASP A 58 0.65 4.28 8.64
CA ASP A 58 0.29 5.03 7.43
C ASP A 58 1.15 4.58 6.23
N ALA A 59 2.45 4.31 6.46
CA ALA A 59 3.35 3.74 5.47
C ALA A 59 2.87 2.36 4.98
N ALA A 60 2.43 1.48 5.88
CA ALA A 60 1.86 0.19 5.51
C ALA A 60 0.59 0.34 4.68
N ASP A 61 -0.27 1.31 5.02
CA ASP A 61 -1.56 1.48 4.37
C ASP A 61 -1.45 1.99 2.92
N LEU A 62 -0.32 2.60 2.53
CA LEU A 62 -0.03 2.95 1.13
C LEU A 62 0.03 1.73 0.19
N TYR A 63 0.25 0.52 0.71
CA TYR A 63 0.24 -0.71 -0.10
C TYR A 63 -1.17 -1.20 -0.45
N ARG A 64 -2.19 -0.81 0.32
CA ARG A 64 -3.56 -1.37 0.22
C ARG A 64 -4.19 -1.21 -1.16
N PRO A 65 -4.19 -0.03 -1.81
CA PRO A 65 -4.86 0.13 -3.10
C PRO A 65 -4.30 -0.78 -4.19
N GLY A 66 -2.98 -1.00 -4.18
CA GLY A 66 -2.31 -1.92 -5.10
C GLY A 66 -2.68 -3.38 -4.82
N LEU A 67 -2.67 -3.78 -3.54
CA LEU A 67 -3.06 -5.12 -3.11
C LEU A 67 -4.53 -5.43 -3.46
N GLU A 68 -5.44 -4.50 -3.24
CA GLU A 68 -6.86 -4.64 -3.58
C GLU A 68 -7.07 -4.82 -5.09
N LYS A 69 -6.30 -4.09 -5.90
CA LYS A 69 -6.31 -4.25 -7.36
C LYS A 69 -5.80 -5.64 -7.76
N ASP A 70 -4.69 -6.09 -7.20
CA ASP A 70 -4.07 -7.36 -7.56
C ASP A 70 -4.87 -8.58 -7.07
N LEU A 71 -5.56 -8.45 -5.94
CA LEU A 71 -6.45 -9.48 -5.41
C LEU A 71 -7.80 -9.55 -6.13
N ARG A 72 -8.20 -8.52 -6.88
CA ARG A 72 -9.50 -8.46 -7.57
C ARG A 72 -9.72 -9.67 -8.48
N TYR A 73 -8.72 -10.05 -9.26
CA TYR A 73 -8.78 -11.18 -10.17
C TYR A 73 -7.79 -12.28 -9.76
N PRO A 74 -8.13 -13.56 -9.90
CA PRO A 74 -7.19 -14.63 -9.60
C PRO A 74 -5.99 -14.61 -10.57
N ASP A 75 -4.79 -14.39 -10.04
CA ASP A 75 -3.53 -14.55 -10.77
C ASP A 75 -2.47 -15.15 -9.84
N SER A 76 -2.18 -16.44 -10.03
CA SER A 76 -1.23 -17.15 -9.18
C SER A 76 0.20 -16.64 -9.26
N LYS A 77 0.57 -15.93 -10.34
CA LYS A 77 1.91 -15.37 -10.52
C LYS A 77 2.15 -14.17 -9.61
N LEU A 78 1.08 -13.46 -9.22
CA LEU A 78 1.16 -12.28 -8.35
C LEU A 78 1.18 -12.63 -6.86
N TYR A 79 0.68 -13.80 -6.46
CA TYR A 79 0.52 -14.14 -5.04
C TYR A 79 1.81 -14.12 -4.21
N PRO A 80 2.99 -14.55 -4.71
CA PRO A 80 4.24 -14.38 -3.97
C PRO A 80 4.54 -12.91 -3.65
N ASP A 81 4.43 -12.03 -4.65
CA ASP A 81 4.67 -10.59 -4.49
C ASP A 81 3.63 -9.91 -3.58
N ILE A 82 2.37 -10.36 -3.64
CA ILE A 82 1.32 -9.95 -2.70
C ILE A 82 1.71 -10.33 -1.27
N ALA A 83 2.18 -11.55 -1.05
CA ALA A 83 2.59 -12.02 0.26
C ALA A 83 3.83 -11.28 0.80
N GLU A 84 4.80 -10.94 -0.06
CA GLU A 84 5.93 -10.06 0.31
C GLU A 84 5.44 -8.70 0.81
N ARG A 85 4.55 -8.05 0.04
CA ARG A 85 4.00 -6.74 0.42
C ARG A 85 3.22 -6.80 1.73
N LEU A 86 2.42 -7.85 1.93
CA LEU A 86 1.72 -8.08 3.19
C LEU A 86 2.70 -8.33 4.35
N ALA A 87 3.81 -9.02 4.13
CA ALA A 87 4.84 -9.20 5.16
C ALA A 87 5.47 -7.86 5.56
N THR A 88 5.79 -6.99 4.58
CA THR A 88 6.26 -5.62 4.85
C THR A 88 5.23 -4.82 5.65
N MET A 89 3.94 -4.92 5.29
CA MET A 89 2.88 -4.30 6.09
C MET A 89 2.85 -4.86 7.52
N ALA A 90 3.07 -6.16 7.71
CA ALA A 90 3.09 -6.78 9.04
C ALA A 90 4.16 -6.15 9.94
N GLU A 91 5.39 -6.02 9.42
CA GLU A 91 6.51 -5.40 10.14
C GLU A 91 6.22 -3.94 10.52
N LEU A 92 5.60 -3.19 9.61
CA LEU A 92 5.21 -1.80 9.84
C LEU A 92 4.07 -1.68 10.86
N TYR A 93 3.06 -2.54 10.79
CA TYR A 93 1.99 -2.58 11.79
C TYR A 93 2.51 -2.96 13.17
N GLU A 94 3.46 -3.89 13.25
CA GLU A 94 4.14 -4.25 14.49
C GLU A 94 4.91 -3.05 15.06
N LYS A 95 5.71 -2.37 14.23
CA LYS A 95 6.43 -1.17 14.63
C LYS A 95 5.50 -0.06 15.13
N GLY A 96 4.30 0.04 14.59
CA GLY A 96 3.26 0.95 15.05
C GLY A 96 2.47 0.49 16.28
N GLY A 97 2.75 -0.69 16.83
CA GLY A 97 2.02 -1.28 17.96
C GLY A 97 0.60 -1.74 17.61
N ARG A 98 0.32 -2.01 16.33
CA ARG A 98 -1.01 -2.34 15.80
C ARG A 98 -1.08 -3.74 15.19
N SER A 99 -0.24 -4.67 15.64
CA SER A 99 -0.20 -6.06 15.13
C SER A 99 -1.57 -6.77 15.15
N ALA A 100 -2.42 -6.49 16.14
CA ALA A 100 -3.77 -7.06 16.24
C ALA A 100 -4.70 -6.62 15.09
N ASP A 101 -4.58 -5.38 14.64
CA ASP A 101 -5.35 -4.86 13.51
C ASP A 101 -4.89 -5.51 12.21
N PHE A 102 -3.58 -5.70 12.07
CA PHE A 102 -3.02 -6.40 10.92
C PHE A 102 -3.41 -7.88 10.88
N ALA A 103 -3.38 -8.58 12.03
CA ALA A 103 -3.86 -9.95 12.13
C ALA A 103 -5.34 -10.07 11.72
N SER A 104 -6.18 -9.12 12.14
CA SER A 104 -7.58 -9.05 11.73
C SER A 104 -7.73 -8.82 10.21
N PHE A 105 -6.88 -7.97 9.62
CA PHE A 105 -6.84 -7.74 8.18
C PHE A 105 -6.44 -9.00 7.40
N ILE A 106 -5.40 -9.72 7.83
CA ILE A 106 -4.99 -10.99 7.21
C ILE A 106 -6.07 -12.07 7.34
N ALA A 107 -6.71 -12.19 8.51
CA ALA A 107 -7.81 -13.13 8.70
C ALA A 107 -8.95 -12.88 7.69
N ARG A 108 -9.27 -11.61 7.43
CA ARG A 108 -10.24 -11.21 6.41
C ARG A 108 -9.79 -11.60 4.99
N ILE A 109 -8.54 -11.33 4.61
CA ILE A 109 -8.00 -11.76 3.31
C ILE A 109 -8.13 -13.28 3.15
N ARG A 110 -7.73 -14.04 4.18
CA ARG A 110 -7.83 -15.51 4.16
C ARG A 110 -9.27 -15.98 4.01
N GLN A 111 -10.22 -15.33 4.68
CA GLN A 111 -11.64 -15.63 4.57
C GLN A 111 -12.20 -15.33 3.17
N ASP A 112 -11.98 -14.11 2.67
CA ASP A 112 -12.53 -13.61 1.40
C ASP A 112 -11.99 -14.41 0.20
N TYR A 113 -10.73 -14.83 0.29
CA TYR A 113 -10.03 -15.53 -0.79
C TYR A 113 -9.75 -17.01 -0.51
N ARG A 114 -10.44 -17.63 0.46
CA ARG A 114 -10.21 -19.04 0.89
C ARG A 114 -10.22 -20.07 -0.24
N LYS A 115 -10.91 -19.79 -1.36
CA LYS A 115 -10.98 -20.65 -2.55
C LYS A 115 -9.77 -20.51 -3.49
N ARG A 116 -8.71 -19.80 -3.09
CA ARG A 116 -7.48 -19.58 -3.86
C ARG A 116 -6.30 -20.26 -3.15
N PRO A 117 -6.09 -21.58 -3.33
CA PRO A 117 -5.08 -22.34 -2.58
C PRO A 117 -3.65 -21.86 -2.82
N ALA A 118 -3.34 -21.37 -4.02
CA ALA A 118 -2.03 -20.78 -4.32
C ALA A 118 -1.77 -19.49 -3.52
N LEU A 119 -2.81 -18.69 -3.24
CA LEU A 119 -2.71 -17.51 -2.38
C LEU A 119 -2.49 -17.94 -0.93
N MET A 120 -3.28 -18.90 -0.43
CA MET A 120 -3.10 -19.42 0.94
C MET A 120 -1.69 -19.95 1.15
N LYS A 121 -1.16 -20.73 0.20
CA LYS A 121 0.24 -21.21 0.24
C LYS A 121 1.26 -20.07 0.30
N ALA A 122 1.04 -18.98 -0.45
CA ALA A 122 1.93 -17.82 -0.42
C ALA A 122 1.89 -17.08 0.92
N LEU A 123 0.69 -16.94 1.52
CA LEU A 123 0.51 -16.36 2.86
C LEU A 123 1.17 -17.24 3.94
N ASP A 124 0.92 -18.55 3.90
CA ASP A 124 1.51 -19.51 4.85
C ASP A 124 3.05 -19.50 4.79
N ALA A 125 3.63 -19.35 3.59
CA ALA A 125 5.08 -19.24 3.40
C ALA A 125 5.69 -18.00 4.07
N LYS A 126 4.87 -16.95 4.30
CA LYS A 126 5.23 -15.74 5.05
C LYS A 126 4.76 -15.76 6.49
N ARG A 127 4.14 -16.85 6.94
CA ARG A 127 3.56 -16.99 8.28
C ARG A 127 2.44 -15.97 8.54
N LEU A 128 1.69 -15.62 7.48
CA LEU A 128 0.54 -14.72 7.47
C LEU A 128 -0.77 -15.52 7.49
#